data_AF-A0A177WYH5-F1
#
_entry.id   AF-A0A177WYH5-F1
#
_cell.length_a   1.000
_cell.length_b   1.000
_cell.length_c   1.000
_cell.angle_alpha   90.00
_cell.angle_beta   90.00
_cell.angle_gamma   90.00
#
_symmetry.space_group_name_H-M   'P 1'
#
loop_
_entity.id
_entity.type
_entity.pdbx_description
1 polymer ?
#
loop_
_entity_poly.entity_id
_entity_poly.type
_entity_poly.pdbx_seq_one_letter_code
_entity_poly.pdbx_strand_id
1 'polypeptide(L)'
;MKDNIAAVKFKVEQIERYSDLHTKEKSLAKPATRRVARVLQSMQLPIKLTTSTISKEVYEQMKLPTFDIWIFKEEELIDLMAHMFTEFGLISTFQINEQQLFTFLNVIKNTYNHNPFHNFQHCFCVTQMMYALLHVTSVHKKFTQIEKLSLIVAAIGV
;
A
#
# COMPACT_ATOMS: atom_id res chain seq x y z
N MET A 1 -32.01 -57.12 -4.32
CA MET A 1 -30.53 -56.95 -4.42
C MET A 1 -30.11 -55.92 -5.46
N LYS A 2 -30.86 -55.73 -6.56
CA LYS A 2 -30.53 -54.74 -7.61
C LYS A 2 -30.70 -53.27 -7.16
N ASP A 3 -31.69 -52.98 -6.31
CA ASP A 3 -32.01 -51.61 -5.87
C ASP A 3 -30.92 -51.00 -4.95
N ASN A 4 -30.27 -51.84 -4.13
CA ASN A 4 -29.17 -51.41 -3.27
C ASN A 4 -27.90 -51.06 -4.07
N ILE A 5 -27.67 -51.72 -5.21
CA ILE A 5 -26.51 -51.46 -6.07
C ILE A 5 -26.67 -50.12 -6.79
N ALA A 6 -27.89 -49.79 -7.24
CA ALA A 6 -28.19 -48.49 -7.83
C ALA A 6 -28.03 -47.35 -6.83
N ALA A 7 -28.51 -47.52 -5.59
CA ALA A 7 -28.36 -46.54 -4.53
C ALA A 7 -26.89 -46.32 -4.13
N VAL A 8 -26.08 -47.38 -4.10
CA VAL A 8 -24.64 -47.27 -3.82
C VAL A 8 -23.91 -46.57 -4.96
N LYS A 9 -24.18 -46.92 -6.23
CA LYS A 9 -23.60 -46.22 -7.39
C LYS A 9 -23.92 -44.73 -7.39
N PHE A 10 -25.16 -44.38 -7.07
CA PHE A 10 -25.56 -42.97 -6.97
C PHE A 10 -24.80 -42.24 -5.87
N LYS A 11 -24.61 -42.85 -4.69
CA LYS A 11 -23.81 -42.25 -3.61
C LYS A 11 -22.34 -42.10 -3.98
N VAL A 12 -21.75 -43.08 -4.69
CA VAL A 12 -20.36 -43.02 -5.17
C VAL A 12 -20.21 -41.87 -6.18
N GLU A 13 -21.10 -41.75 -7.16
CA GLU A 13 -21.09 -40.64 -8.12
C GLU A 13 -21.24 -39.27 -7.46
N GLN A 14 -22.04 -39.16 -6.38
CA GLN A 14 -22.17 -37.92 -5.63
C GLN A 14 -20.89 -37.58 -4.87
N ILE A 15 -20.22 -38.58 -4.28
CA ILE A 15 -18.95 -38.40 -3.56
C ILE A 15 -17.85 -37.96 -4.54
N GLU A 16 -17.76 -38.58 -5.71
CA GLU A 16 -16.78 -38.22 -6.76
C GLU A 16 -17.01 -36.78 -7.25
N ARG A 17 -18.28 -36.39 -7.48
CA ARG A 17 -18.64 -35.01 -7.83
C ARG A 17 -18.26 -34.00 -6.75
N TYR A 18 -18.40 -34.36 -5.47
CA TYR A 18 -18.01 -33.51 -4.35
C TYR A 18 -16.48 -33.45 -4.18
N SER A 19 -15.74 -34.52 -4.50
CA SER A 19 -14.27 -34.49 -4.50
C SER A 19 -13.69 -33.63 -5.63
N ASP A 20 -14.37 -33.59 -6.79
CA ASP A 20 -13.98 -32.75 -7.93
C ASP A 20 -14.14 -31.24 -7.66
N LEU A 21 -15.03 -30.87 -6.73
CA LEU A 21 -15.16 -29.50 -6.24
C LEU A 21 -13.95 -29.08 -5.38
N HIS A 22 -13.27 -30.03 -4.74
CA HIS A 22 -12.12 -29.79 -3.87
C HIS A 22 -10.75 -29.91 -4.56
N THR A 23 -10.66 -30.55 -5.73
CA THR A 23 -9.41 -30.69 -6.51
C THR A 23 -9.11 -29.49 -7.42
N LYS A 24 -10.08 -28.60 -7.67
CA LYS A 24 -9.77 -27.29 -8.27
C LYS A 24 -9.15 -26.39 -7.22
N GLU A 25 -7.84 -26.52 -7.05
CA GLU A 25 -6.99 -25.54 -6.41
C GLU A 25 -7.04 -24.24 -7.23
N LYS A 26 -8.14 -23.48 -7.10
CA LYS A 26 -8.20 -22.11 -7.57
C LYS A 26 -7.17 -21.37 -6.75
N SER A 27 -6.07 -20.96 -7.38
CA SER A 27 -5.10 -20.01 -6.83
C SER A 27 -5.84 -18.91 -6.06
N LEU A 28 -5.82 -19.01 -4.73
CA LEU A 28 -6.50 -18.17 -3.76
C LEU A 28 -5.80 -16.81 -3.58
N ALA A 29 -4.99 -16.38 -4.54
CA ALA A 29 -4.41 -15.05 -4.48
C ALA A 29 -5.55 -14.03 -4.66
N LYS A 30 -5.91 -13.33 -3.57
CA LYS A 30 -6.84 -12.19 -3.60
C LYS A 30 -6.40 -11.22 -4.72
N PRO A 31 -7.32 -10.49 -5.37
CA PRO A 31 -6.97 -9.58 -6.46
C PRO A 31 -5.80 -8.64 -6.13
N ALA A 32 -5.78 -8.09 -4.91
CA ALA A 32 -4.68 -7.27 -4.39
C ALA A 32 -3.34 -8.04 -4.36
N THR A 33 -3.31 -9.26 -3.84
CA THR A 33 -2.10 -10.10 -3.78
C THR A 33 -1.57 -10.44 -5.17
N ARG A 34 -2.45 -10.74 -6.13
CA ARG A 34 -2.05 -10.99 -7.53
C ARG A 34 -1.46 -9.73 -8.18
N ARG A 35 -2.03 -8.56 -7.88
CA ARG A 35 -1.54 -7.27 -8.41
C ARG A 35 -0.15 -6.95 -7.89
N VAL A 36 0.08 -7.06 -6.58
CA VAL A 36 1.39 -6.83 -5.96
C VAL A 36 2.43 -7.79 -6.54
N ALA A 37 2.09 -9.09 -6.66
CA ALA A 37 2.99 -10.07 -7.25
C ALA A 37 3.40 -9.72 -8.69
N ARG A 38 2.45 -9.25 -9.51
CA ARG A 38 2.75 -8.80 -10.88
C ARG A 38 3.68 -7.58 -10.89
N VAL A 39 3.42 -6.59 -10.03
CA VAL A 39 4.25 -5.39 -9.92
C VAL A 39 5.69 -5.77 -9.55
N LEU A 40 5.86 -6.62 -8.53
CA LEU A 40 7.18 -7.08 -8.08
C LEU A 40 7.92 -7.87 -9.17
N GLN A 41 7.23 -8.64 -10.01
CA GLN A 41 7.84 -9.34 -11.15
C GLN A 41 8.32 -8.37 -12.24
N SER A 42 7.63 -7.25 -12.44
CA SER A 42 7.99 -6.24 -13.45
C SER A 42 9.00 -5.20 -12.95
N MET A 43 9.10 -5.00 -11.63
CA MET A 43 10.01 -4.01 -11.05
C MET A 43 11.43 -4.57 -10.95
N GLN A 44 12.41 -3.80 -11.44
CA GLN A 44 13.82 -4.12 -11.21
C GLN A 44 14.21 -3.71 -9.79
N LEU A 45 14.40 -4.70 -8.92
CA LEU A 45 14.91 -4.51 -7.56
C LEU A 45 16.43 -4.83 -7.53
N PRO A 46 17.24 -4.07 -6.77
CA PRO A 46 16.88 -2.95 -5.91
C PRO A 46 16.57 -1.68 -6.71
N ILE A 47 15.58 -0.90 -6.26
CA ILE A 47 15.25 0.38 -6.90
C ILE A 47 16.44 1.32 -6.73
N LYS A 48 16.95 1.89 -7.82
CA LYS A 48 17.95 2.96 -7.74
C LYS A 48 17.30 4.18 -7.09
N LEU A 49 17.79 4.54 -5.91
CA LEU A 49 17.37 5.76 -5.21
C LEU A 49 17.81 6.97 -6.03
N THR A 50 16.85 7.71 -6.57
CA THR A 50 17.05 9.03 -7.13
C THR A 50 16.42 10.01 -6.17
N THR A 51 17.21 10.69 -5.35
CA THR A 51 16.70 11.72 -4.44
C THR A 51 16.59 13.03 -5.20
N SER A 52 15.40 13.60 -5.22
CA SER A 52 15.20 14.96 -5.70
C SER A 52 15.65 15.96 -4.63
N THR A 53 16.30 17.05 -5.02
CA THR A 53 16.66 18.10 -4.08
C THR A 53 15.42 18.94 -3.76
N ILE A 54 14.66 18.53 -2.74
CA ILE A 54 13.49 19.26 -2.24
C ILE A 54 13.96 20.34 -1.25
N SER A 55 13.46 21.57 -1.40
CA SER A 55 13.85 22.70 -0.53
C SER A 55 13.15 22.63 0.84
N LYS A 56 13.71 23.32 1.84
CA LYS A 56 13.12 23.36 3.19
C LYS A 56 11.76 24.04 3.18
N GLU A 57 11.58 25.04 2.32
CA GLU A 57 10.32 25.77 2.16
C GLU A 57 9.20 24.82 1.71
N VAL A 58 9.49 23.87 0.82
CA VAL A 58 8.52 22.85 0.39
C VAL A 58 8.08 21.98 1.58
N TYR A 59 9.01 21.55 2.44
CA TYR A 59 8.66 20.78 3.63
C TYR A 59 7.78 21.56 4.60
N GLU A 60 8.04 22.86 4.79
CA GLU A 60 7.17 23.71 5.61
C GLU A 60 5.79 23.92 4.98
N GLN A 61 5.70 24.07 3.65
CA GLN A 61 4.41 24.16 2.96
C GLN A 61 3.62 22.85 3.05
N MET A 62 4.30 21.70 3.05
CA MET A 62 3.66 20.38 3.17
C MET A 62 2.89 20.22 4.49
N LYS A 63 3.20 21.00 5.52
CA LYS A 63 2.50 21.01 6.81
C LYS A 63 1.17 21.75 6.76
N LEU A 64 0.84 22.40 5.65
CA LEU A 64 -0.37 23.18 5.48
C LEU A 64 -1.38 22.45 4.57
N PRO A 65 -2.69 22.56 4.84
CA PRO A 65 -3.73 22.02 3.95
C PRO A 65 -3.78 22.69 2.56
N THR A 66 -3.10 23.83 2.41
CA THR A 66 -3.01 24.60 1.15
C THR A 66 -1.86 24.17 0.25
N PHE A 67 -1.16 23.09 0.59
CA PHE A 67 -0.05 22.57 -0.21
C PHE A 67 -0.52 22.18 -1.62
N ASP A 68 0.11 22.76 -2.65
CA ASP A 68 -0.20 22.43 -4.04
C ASP A 68 0.61 21.20 -4.48
N ILE A 69 -0.08 20.07 -4.64
CA ILE A 69 0.55 18.81 -5.05
C ILE A 69 0.86 18.75 -6.55
N TRP A 70 0.21 19.57 -7.37
CA TRP A 70 0.20 19.42 -8.82
C TRP A 70 1.48 19.93 -9.50
N ILE A 71 2.30 20.66 -8.75
CA ILE A 71 3.61 21.13 -9.22
C ILE A 71 4.70 20.05 -9.11
N PHE A 72 4.41 18.90 -8.50
CA PHE A 72 5.37 17.81 -8.25
C PHE A 72 5.09 16.60 -9.14
N LYS A 73 6.16 15.93 -9.56
CA LYS A 73 6.11 14.61 -10.23
C LYS A 73 5.92 13.50 -9.21
N GLU A 74 5.43 12.34 -9.64
CA GLU A 74 5.20 11.21 -8.73
C GLU A 74 6.48 10.74 -8.02
N GLU A 75 7.66 10.86 -8.66
CA GLU A 75 8.95 10.56 -8.03
C GLU A 75 9.24 11.52 -6.86
N GLU A 76 8.93 12.81 -7.01
CA GLU A 76 9.10 13.82 -5.96
C GLU A 76 8.07 13.61 -4.85
N LEU A 77 6.85 13.16 -5.17
CA LEU A 77 5.85 12.79 -4.17
C LEU A 77 6.34 11.62 -3.28
N ILE A 78 7.10 10.67 -3.82
CA ILE A 78 7.74 9.61 -3.02
C ILE A 78 8.76 10.19 -2.04
N ASP A 79 9.61 11.13 -2.50
CA ASP A 79 10.59 11.81 -1.64
C ASP A 79 9.89 12.57 -0.50
N LEU A 80 8.80 13.27 -0.81
CA LEU A 80 7.97 13.98 0.16
C LEU A 80 7.32 13.04 1.17
N MET A 81 6.80 11.88 0.74
CA MET A 81 6.26 10.87 1.65
C MET A 81 7.33 10.29 2.56
N ALA A 82 8.52 9.98 2.03
CA ALA A 82 9.65 9.49 2.82
C ALA A 82 10.07 10.53 3.87
N HIS A 83 10.04 11.83 3.54
CA HIS A 83 10.32 12.91 4.49
C HIS A 83 9.39 12.88 5.72
N MET A 84 8.10 12.57 5.54
CA MET A 84 7.15 12.47 6.66
C MET A 84 7.58 11.41 7.70
N PHE A 85 8.14 10.28 7.25
CA PHE A 85 8.65 9.24 8.15
C PHE A 85 9.90 9.71 8.91
N THR A 86 10.78 10.43 8.22
CA THR A 86 11.99 11.01 8.82
C THR A 86 11.64 12.05 9.87
N GLU A 87 10.75 13.01 9.55
CA GLU A 87 10.43 14.11 10.46
C GLU A 87 9.67 13.65 11.71
N PHE A 88 8.77 12.68 11.56
CA PHE A 88 8.13 12.05 12.73
C PHE A 88 9.06 11.10 13.49
N GLY A 89 10.32 10.92 13.06
CA GLY A 89 11.30 10.06 13.72
C GLY A 89 10.95 8.58 13.67
N LEU A 90 10.13 8.17 12.68
CA LEU A 90 9.64 6.79 12.56
C LEU A 90 10.75 5.86 12.09
N ILE A 91 11.63 6.35 11.21
CA ILE A 91 12.76 5.57 10.68
C ILE A 91 13.68 5.11 11.81
N SER A 92 14.12 6.04 12.67
CA SER A 92 14.99 5.73 13.80
C SER A 92 14.29 4.91 14.88
N THR A 93 13.03 5.22 15.19
CA THR A 93 12.26 4.53 16.24
C THR A 93 12.03 3.06 15.91
N PHE A 94 11.62 2.76 14.68
CA PHE A 94 11.25 1.42 14.25
C PHE A 94 12.34 0.71 13.45
N GLN A 95 13.53 1.31 13.35
CA GLN A 95 14.68 0.78 12.60
C GLN A 95 14.31 0.45 11.14
N ILE A 96 13.50 1.32 10.53
CA ILE A 96 13.07 1.14 9.14
C ILE A 96 14.27 1.36 8.24
N ASN A 97 14.61 0.39 7.41
CA ASN A 97 15.64 0.59 6.41
C ASN A 97 15.14 1.54 5.32
N GLU A 98 15.88 2.63 5.04
CA GLU A 98 15.47 3.65 4.08
C GLU A 98 15.24 3.08 2.67
N GLN A 99 16.12 2.20 2.20
CA GLN A 99 15.94 1.53 0.90
C GLN A 99 14.65 0.71 0.86
N GLN A 100 14.30 0.05 1.96
CA GLN A 100 13.04 -0.69 2.07
C GLN A 100 11.82 0.24 2.08
N LEU A 101 11.90 1.40 2.75
CA LEU A 101 10.84 2.41 2.74
C LEU A 101 10.60 2.95 1.32
N PHE A 102 11.66 3.36 0.62
CA PHE A 102 11.55 3.80 -0.77
C PHE A 102 11.01 2.71 -1.69
N THR A 103 11.44 1.46 -1.47
CA THR A 103 10.91 0.31 -2.22
C THR A 103 9.42 0.13 -1.95
N PHE A 104 9.00 0.19 -0.69
CA PHE A 104 7.60 0.09 -0.28
C PHE A 104 6.73 1.17 -0.95
N LEU A 105 7.15 2.43 -0.88
CA LEU A 105 6.42 3.55 -1.48
C LEU A 105 6.32 3.44 -3.00
N ASN A 106 7.40 3.01 -3.68
CA ASN A 106 7.39 2.79 -5.12
C ASN A 106 6.50 1.62 -5.53
N VAL A 107 6.49 0.53 -4.76
CA VAL A 107 5.56 -0.59 -5.00
C VAL A 107 4.13 -0.10 -4.86
N ILE A 108 3.81 0.71 -3.84
CA ILE A 108 2.48 1.31 -3.67
C ILE A 108 2.10 2.15 -4.89
N LYS A 109 2.96 3.09 -5.32
CA LYS A 109 2.74 3.90 -6.53
C LYS A 109 2.34 3.03 -7.73
N ASN A 110 3.13 1.99 -8.01
CA ASN A 110 2.90 1.08 -9.13
C ASN A 110 1.66 0.17 -8.94
N THR A 111 1.09 0.12 -7.74
CA THR A 111 -0.18 -0.57 -7.45
C THR A 111 -1.40 0.34 -7.52
N TYR A 112 -1.27 1.65 -7.77
CA TYR A 112 -2.42 2.50 -8.11
C TYR A 112 -2.77 2.39 -9.60
N ASN A 113 -4.06 2.51 -9.92
CA ASN A 113 -4.52 2.57 -11.31
C ASN A 113 -4.37 4.00 -11.85
N HIS A 114 -4.19 4.13 -13.16
CA HIS A 114 -4.26 5.41 -13.86
C HIS A 114 -5.73 5.82 -14.07
N ASN A 115 -6.46 6.00 -12.97
CA ASN A 115 -7.83 6.49 -12.98
C ASN A 115 -7.83 8.03 -12.87
N PRO A 116 -8.90 8.71 -13.32
CA PRO A 116 -8.99 10.17 -13.22
C PRO A 116 -8.91 10.72 -11.79
N PHE A 117 -9.30 9.92 -10.78
CA PHE A 117 -9.34 10.35 -9.38
C PHE A 117 -8.60 9.39 -8.44
N HIS A 118 -9.01 8.12 -8.35
CA HIS A 118 -8.36 7.12 -7.46
C HIS A 118 -7.03 6.62 -8.05
N ASN A 119 -6.05 7.51 -8.05
CA ASN A 119 -4.67 7.32 -8.54
C ASN A 119 -3.66 7.64 -7.41
N PHE A 120 -2.37 7.56 -7.73
CA PHE A 120 -1.31 7.78 -6.75
C PHE A 120 -1.27 9.22 -6.22
N GLN A 121 -1.63 10.23 -7.02
CA GLN A 121 -1.72 11.61 -6.56
C GLN A 121 -2.81 11.77 -5.50
N HIS A 122 -3.95 11.10 -5.64
CA HIS A 122 -4.98 11.08 -4.60
C HIS A 122 -4.50 10.41 -3.31
N CYS A 123 -3.77 9.29 -3.41
CA CYS A 123 -3.10 8.68 -2.26
C CYS A 123 -2.18 9.67 -1.54
N PHE A 124 -1.38 10.41 -2.30
CA PHE A 124 -0.53 11.46 -1.76
C PHE A 124 -1.35 12.56 -1.08
N CYS A 125 -2.43 13.06 -1.70
CA CYS A 125 -3.31 14.07 -1.09
C CYS A 125 -3.84 13.63 0.28
N VAL A 126 -4.33 12.39 0.38
CA VAL A 126 -4.87 11.85 1.65
C VAL A 126 -3.76 11.78 2.71
N THR A 127 -2.59 11.29 2.33
CA THR A 127 -1.42 11.19 3.22
C THR A 127 -0.92 12.57 3.67
N GLN A 128 -0.80 13.52 2.74
CA GLN A 128 -0.37 14.89 3.01
C GLN A 128 -1.38 15.63 3.89
N MET A 129 -2.68 15.44 3.67
CA MET A 129 -3.72 16.03 4.53
C MET A 129 -3.63 15.48 5.96
N MET A 130 -3.42 14.18 6.14
CA MET A 130 -3.19 13.59 7.47
C MET A 130 -1.98 14.25 8.15
N TYR A 131 -0.87 14.34 7.43
CA TYR A 131 0.34 15.00 7.91
C TYR A 131 0.12 16.48 8.26
N ALA A 132 -0.58 17.25 7.41
CA ALA A 132 -0.91 18.65 7.67
C ALA A 132 -1.82 18.82 8.89
N LEU A 133 -2.87 17.99 9.03
CA LEU A 133 -3.75 18.01 10.20
C LEU A 133 -2.98 17.71 11.49
N LEU A 134 -2.06 16.74 11.45
CA LEU A 134 -1.18 16.42 12.57
C LEU A 134 -0.36 17.64 13.01
N HIS A 135 0.17 18.42 12.07
CA HIS A 135 0.94 19.64 12.34
C HIS A 135 0.09 20.82 12.81
N VAL A 136 -0.94 21.20 12.06
CA VAL A 136 -1.81 22.37 12.35
C VAL A 136 -2.50 22.24 13.71
N THR A 137 -2.96 21.04 14.06
CA THR A 137 -3.59 20.77 15.37
C THR A 137 -2.59 20.54 16.49
N SER A 138 -1.29 20.42 16.16
CA SER A 138 -0.23 20.01 17.08
C SER A 138 -0.45 18.66 17.78
N VAL A 139 -1.39 17.82 17.30
CA VAL A 139 -1.68 16.52 17.93
C VAL A 139 -0.54 15.51 17.75
N HIS A 140 0.33 15.70 16.76
CA HIS A 140 1.59 14.94 16.66
C HIS A 140 2.47 15.02 17.92
N LYS A 141 2.33 16.07 18.75
CA LYS A 141 3.06 16.17 20.03
C LYS A 141 2.45 15.30 21.14
N LYS A 142 1.21 14.86 20.96
CA LYS A 142 0.47 14.03 21.93
C LYS A 142 0.49 12.55 21.55
N PHE A 143 0.58 12.25 20.26
CA PHE A 143 0.66 10.87 19.78
C PHE A 143 2.03 10.24 19.98
N THR A 144 2.00 8.97 20.34
CA THR A 144 3.14 8.05 20.33
C THR A 144 3.63 7.80 18.90
N GLN A 145 4.83 7.25 18.77
CA GLN A 145 5.42 6.94 17.47
C GLN A 145 4.60 5.90 16.70
N ILE A 146 3.98 4.94 17.39
CA ILE A 146 3.16 3.91 16.75
C ILE A 146 1.82 4.48 16.24
N GLU A 147 1.22 5.43 16.96
CA GLU A 147 0.00 6.12 16.50
C GLU A 147 0.29 6.96 15.25
N LYS A 148 1.42 7.70 15.23
CA LYS A 148 1.86 8.44 14.03
C LYS A 148 2.11 7.51 12.84
N LEU A 149 2.85 6.41 13.06
CA LEU A 149 3.10 5.42 12.02
C LEU A 149 1.79 4.84 11.49
N SER A 150 0.87 4.48 12.38
CA SER A 150 -0.42 3.90 12.01
C SER A 150 -1.24 4.87 11.15
N LEU A 151 -1.30 6.15 11.54
CA LEU A 151 -2.04 7.16 10.79
C LEU A 151 -1.45 7.41 9.39
N ILE A 152 -0.12 7.54 9.29
CA ILE A 152 0.54 7.76 8.00
C ILE A 152 0.41 6.53 7.11
N VAL A 153 0.71 5.32 7.61
CA VAL A 153 0.59 4.09 6.82
C VAL A 153 -0.86 3.82 6.40
N ALA A 154 -1.85 4.09 7.26
CA ALA A 154 -3.26 3.97 6.90
C ALA A 154 -3.68 4.97 5.81
N ALA A 155 -3.15 6.19 5.83
CA ALA A 155 -3.44 7.19 4.80
C ALA A 155 -2.85 6.85 3.43
N ILE A 156 -1.76 6.07 3.40
CA ILE A 156 -1.10 5.59 2.18
C ILE A 156 -1.89 4.44 1.52
N GLY A 157 -2.70 3.69 2.29
CA GLY A 157 -3.30 2.44 1.83
C GLY A 157 -4.78 2.26 2.16
N VAL A 158 -5.61 2.43 1.12
CA VAL A 158 -6.85 1.64 0.85
C VAL A 158 -6.85 1.24 -0.63
#